data_AF-A0AAW1DDQ5-F1
#
_entry.id   AF-A0AAW1DDQ5-F1
#
_cell.length_a   1.000
_cell.length_b   1.000
_cell.length_c   1.000
_cell.angle_alpha   90.00
_cell.angle_beta   90.00
_cell.angle_gamma   90.00
#
_symmetry.space_group_name_H-M   'P 1'
#
loop_
_entity.id
_entity.type
_entity.pdbx_description
1 polymer ?
#
loop_
_entity_poly.entity_id
_entity_poly.type
_entity_poly.pdbx_seq_one_letter_code
_entity_poly.pdbx_strand_id
1 'polypeptide(L)'
;MASVYFTTLITALLLVSSTQAKPQVEENAIVEELQKWAKEKLLGAIDELKKAEQDLKDTVTAALEKSRQELETEYASTLIEYHTHKEALHPKCFQDGLTYLTSYEPVDLPTPDEVFAVSTGTTTTPKPPNCVTEAIKDVGLMLYSVAKYIASILNTMDDIINGYTLCSQGAWYRKFTCLFSYVGTAVTDIYHTLAGIGELISDLTSLGEDMTKQIQNCTHPKKLEIRHQLLLALENAHKCTKLHR
;
A
#
# COMPACT_ATOMS: atom_id res chain seq x y z
N MET A 1 -1.29 -29.47 -4.26
CA MET A 1 -2.20 -30.12 -5.22
C MET A 1 -2.01 -29.68 -6.68
N ALA A 2 -1.47 -28.48 -6.97
CA ALA A 2 -1.19 -28.01 -8.34
C ALA A 2 -0.18 -28.87 -9.15
N SER A 3 0.74 -29.56 -8.45
CA SER A 3 1.77 -30.40 -9.07
C SER A 3 1.23 -31.65 -9.78
N VAL A 4 0.04 -32.14 -9.44
CA VAL A 4 -0.49 -33.41 -9.98
C VAL A 4 -1.17 -33.20 -11.33
N TYR A 5 -1.91 -32.10 -11.48
CA TYR A 5 -2.59 -31.76 -12.75
C TYR A 5 -1.61 -31.37 -13.86
N PHE A 6 -0.52 -30.71 -13.47
CA PHE A 6 0.51 -30.26 -14.42
C PHE A 6 1.40 -31.41 -14.90
N THR A 7 1.77 -32.33 -13.99
CA THR A 7 2.41 -33.58 -14.41
C THR A 7 1.47 -34.37 -15.30
N THR A 8 0.16 -34.48 -15.02
CA THR A 8 -0.74 -35.16 -15.95
C THR A 8 -0.85 -34.48 -17.32
N LEU A 9 -0.82 -33.15 -17.40
CA LEU A 9 -0.90 -32.41 -18.68
C LEU A 9 0.38 -32.59 -19.52
N ILE A 10 1.55 -32.48 -18.89
CA ILE A 10 2.84 -32.74 -19.52
C ILE A 10 2.98 -34.22 -19.90
N THR A 11 2.53 -35.13 -19.03
CA THR A 11 2.60 -36.59 -19.29
C THR A 11 1.65 -36.99 -20.41
N ALA A 12 0.46 -36.37 -20.49
CA ALA A 12 -0.48 -36.56 -21.60
C ALA A 12 0.11 -36.03 -22.93
N LEU A 13 0.71 -34.84 -22.93
CA LEU A 13 1.44 -34.30 -24.09
C LEU A 13 2.59 -35.23 -24.53
N LEU A 14 3.37 -35.76 -23.58
CA LEU A 14 4.47 -36.70 -23.85
C LEU A 14 3.97 -38.06 -24.38
N LEU A 15 2.89 -38.62 -23.82
CA LEU A 15 2.28 -39.88 -24.27
C LEU A 15 1.64 -39.78 -25.67
N VAL A 16 1.14 -38.59 -26.01
CA VAL A 16 0.61 -38.28 -27.33
C VAL A 16 1.72 -38.21 -28.38
N SER A 17 2.91 -37.73 -28.01
CA SER A 17 4.06 -37.67 -28.93
C SER A 17 4.68 -39.03 -29.27
N SER A 18 4.44 -40.06 -28.45
CA SER A 18 4.98 -41.41 -28.64
C SER A 18 4.05 -42.36 -29.42
N THR A 19 2.82 -41.95 -29.73
CA THR A 19 1.85 -42.75 -30.49
C THR A 19 1.71 -42.21 -31.92
N GLN A 20 2.05 -43.01 -32.93
CA GLN A 20 1.95 -42.66 -34.37
C GLN A 20 0.49 -42.56 -34.89
N ALA A 21 -0.50 -42.68 -34.01
CA ALA A 21 -1.90 -42.47 -34.37
C ALA A 21 -2.18 -40.96 -34.30
N LYS A 22 -2.84 -40.39 -35.32
CA LYS A 22 -3.45 -39.06 -35.25
C LYS A 22 -4.25 -38.99 -33.95
N PRO A 23 -3.77 -38.31 -32.90
CA PRO A 23 -4.53 -38.21 -31.69
C PRO A 23 -5.66 -37.23 -32.02
N GLN A 24 -6.91 -37.62 -31.80
CA GLN A 24 -8.01 -36.67 -31.63
C GLN A 24 -7.85 -35.96 -30.27
N VAL A 25 -6.65 -35.44 -29.99
CA VAL A 25 -6.50 -34.47 -28.91
C VAL A 25 -7.17 -33.23 -29.45
N GLU A 26 -8.25 -32.84 -28.80
CA GLU A 26 -8.88 -31.54 -29.04
C GLU A 26 -7.86 -30.49 -28.58
N GLU A 27 -7.01 -30.03 -29.51
CA GLU A 27 -6.00 -28.98 -29.28
C GLU A 27 -6.63 -27.78 -28.54
N ASN A 28 -7.89 -27.49 -28.87
CA ASN A 28 -8.71 -26.49 -28.22
C ASN A 28 -8.91 -26.75 -26.71
N ALA A 29 -9.10 -27.99 -26.27
CA ALA A 29 -9.28 -28.31 -24.85
C ALA A 29 -8.02 -28.03 -24.02
N ILE A 30 -6.83 -28.36 -24.54
CA ILE A 30 -5.56 -28.07 -23.86
C ILE A 30 -5.34 -26.56 -23.74
N VAL A 31 -5.65 -25.82 -24.80
CA VAL A 31 -5.52 -24.36 -24.83
C VAL A 31 -6.53 -23.71 -23.89
N GLU A 32 -7.78 -24.16 -23.89
CA GLU A 32 -8.83 -23.68 -22.99
C GLU A 32 -8.46 -23.93 -21.53
N GLU A 33 -7.92 -25.10 -21.19
CA GLU A 33 -7.43 -25.41 -19.85
C GLU A 33 -6.25 -24.52 -19.44
N LEU A 34 -5.28 -24.31 -20.34
CA LEU A 34 -4.15 -23.41 -20.07
C LEU A 34 -4.63 -21.97 -19.87
N GLN A 35 -5.51 -21.47 -20.73
CA GLN A 35 -6.07 -20.13 -20.64
C GLN A 35 -6.87 -19.94 -19.35
N LYS A 36 -7.67 -20.94 -18.96
CA LYS A 36 -8.40 -20.93 -17.70
C LYS A 36 -7.46 -20.89 -16.51
N TRP A 37 -6.45 -21.78 -16.48
CA TRP A 37 -5.44 -21.81 -15.42
C TRP A 37 -4.66 -20.48 -15.33
N ALA A 38 -4.22 -19.95 -16.47
CA ALA A 38 -3.52 -18.67 -16.56
C ALA A 38 -4.37 -17.53 -16.02
N LYS A 39 -5.64 -17.45 -16.45
CA LYS A 39 -6.60 -16.46 -15.98
C LYS A 39 -6.84 -16.56 -14.48
N GLU A 40 -7.04 -17.76 -13.94
CA GLU A 40 -7.21 -17.96 -12.49
C GLU A 40 -5.98 -17.49 -11.70
N LYS A 41 -4.77 -17.79 -12.18
CA LYS A 41 -3.53 -17.36 -11.53
C LYS A 41 -3.31 -15.86 -11.57
N LEU A 42 -3.49 -15.26 -12.75
CA LEU A 42 -3.25 -13.85 -12.98
C LEU A 42 -4.31 -12.96 -12.33
N LEU A 43 -5.59 -13.37 -12.34
CA LEU A 43 -6.63 -12.68 -11.58
C LEU A 43 -6.41 -12.80 -10.06
N GLY A 44 -6.03 -13.98 -9.57
CA GLY A 44 -5.69 -14.16 -8.16
C GLY A 44 -4.54 -13.22 -7.73
N ALA A 45 -3.55 -13.03 -8.59
CA ALA A 45 -2.44 -12.12 -8.31
C ALA A 45 -2.87 -10.63 -8.33
N ILE A 46 -3.79 -10.25 -9.22
CA ILE A 46 -4.42 -8.91 -9.19
C ILE A 46 -5.17 -8.70 -7.87
N ASP A 47 -5.91 -9.70 -7.40
CA ASP A 47 -6.64 -9.61 -6.14
C ASP A 47 -5.68 -9.49 -4.93
N GLU A 48 -4.58 -10.24 -4.94
CA GLU A 48 -3.51 -10.11 -3.93
C GLU A 48 -2.85 -8.72 -3.94
N LEU A 49 -2.56 -8.15 -5.12
CA LEU A 49 -2.03 -6.80 -5.25
C LEU A 49 -3.01 -5.74 -4.72
N LYS A 50 -4.28 -5.83 -5.09
CA LYS A 50 -5.32 -4.91 -4.60
C LYS A 50 -5.49 -5.00 -3.09
N LYS A 51 -5.41 -6.22 -2.55
CA LYS A 51 -5.44 -6.44 -1.11
C LYS A 51 -4.23 -5.81 -0.43
N ALA A 52 -3.02 -6.03 -0.94
CA ALA A 52 -1.80 -5.42 -0.38
C ALA A 52 -1.82 -3.88 -0.46
N GLU A 53 -2.34 -3.33 -1.56
CA GLU A 53 -2.59 -1.89 -1.69
C GLU A 53 -3.56 -1.39 -0.60
N GLN A 54 -4.66 -2.10 -0.38
CA GLN A 54 -5.64 -1.72 0.64
C GLN A 54 -5.05 -1.86 2.05
N ASP A 55 -4.31 -2.93 2.33
CA ASP A 55 -3.66 -3.18 3.61
C ASP A 55 -2.64 -2.06 3.93
N LEU A 56 -1.89 -1.58 2.92
CA LEU A 56 -1.02 -0.40 3.05
C LEU A 56 -1.84 0.85 3.42
N LYS A 57 -2.94 1.12 2.69
CA LYS A 57 -3.80 2.28 2.95
C LYS A 57 -4.37 2.27 4.36
N ASP A 58 -4.88 1.12 4.79
CA ASP A 58 -5.49 0.94 6.10
C ASP A 58 -4.44 1.09 7.22
N THR A 59 -3.26 0.50 7.03
CA THR A 59 -2.15 0.58 8.01
C THR A 59 -1.73 2.03 8.26
N VAL A 60 -1.49 2.79 7.19
CA VAL A 60 -1.05 4.18 7.27
C VAL A 60 -2.16 5.09 7.80
N THR A 61 -3.41 4.87 7.37
CA THR A 61 -4.59 5.59 7.89
C THR A 61 -4.72 5.40 9.39
N ALA A 62 -4.66 4.15 9.85
CA ALA A 62 -4.72 3.82 11.28
C ALA A 62 -3.57 4.47 12.07
N ALA A 63 -2.35 4.51 11.50
CA ALA A 63 -1.21 5.15 12.14
C ALA A 63 -1.39 6.67 12.27
N LEU A 64 -1.91 7.34 11.25
CA LEU A 64 -2.23 8.78 11.26
C LEU A 64 -3.34 9.10 12.27
N GLU A 65 -4.45 8.36 12.23
CA GLU A 65 -5.59 8.58 13.12
C GLU A 65 -5.20 8.35 14.58
N LYS A 66 -4.50 7.25 14.87
CA LYS A 66 -3.98 6.97 16.22
C LYS A 66 -3.08 8.11 16.71
N SER A 67 -2.16 8.57 15.87
CA SER A 67 -1.24 9.64 16.23
C SER A 67 -1.96 10.97 16.47
N ARG A 68 -2.96 11.29 15.64
CA ARG A 68 -3.85 12.45 15.82
C ARG A 68 -4.58 12.37 17.16
N GLN A 69 -5.22 11.24 17.43
CA GLN A 69 -5.95 11.03 18.68
C GLN A 69 -5.03 11.15 19.91
N GLU A 70 -3.81 10.62 19.83
CA GLU A 70 -2.84 10.72 20.91
C GLU A 70 -2.38 12.17 21.15
N LEU A 71 -2.19 12.98 20.10
CA LEU A 71 -1.86 14.41 20.22
C LEU A 71 -3.04 15.20 20.79
N GLU A 72 -4.26 14.95 20.33
CA GLU A 72 -5.48 15.58 20.85
C GLU A 72 -5.70 15.25 22.32
N THR A 73 -5.47 13.99 22.71
CA THR A 73 -5.60 13.54 24.10
C THR A 73 -4.56 14.23 25.00
N GLU A 74 -3.30 14.30 24.56
CA GLU A 74 -2.23 14.97 25.30
C GLU A 74 -2.51 16.47 25.46
N TYR A 75 -3.02 17.11 24.41
CA TYR A 75 -3.42 18.51 24.44
C TYR A 75 -4.62 18.77 25.36
N ALA A 76 -5.66 17.91 25.30
CA ALA A 76 -6.80 17.99 26.21
C ALA A 76 -6.37 17.81 27.68
N SER A 77 -5.48 16.85 27.95
CA SER A 77 -4.88 16.65 29.29
C SER A 77 -4.14 17.89 29.76
N THR A 78 -3.35 18.51 28.88
CA THR A 78 -2.63 19.76 29.14
C THR A 78 -3.57 20.91 29.51
N LEU A 79 -4.69 21.07 28.81
CA LEU A 79 -5.69 22.09 29.14
C LEU A 79 -6.34 21.83 30.51
N ILE A 80 -6.70 20.57 30.80
CA ILE A 80 -7.25 20.19 32.10
C ILE A 80 -6.23 20.48 33.21
N GLU A 81 -4.96 20.12 33.02
CA GLU A 81 -3.89 20.39 33.97
C GLU A 81 -3.74 21.89 34.22
N TYR A 82 -3.70 22.72 33.18
CA TYR A 82 -3.68 24.18 33.32
C TYR A 82 -4.86 24.70 34.16
N HIS A 83 -6.06 24.17 33.93
CA HIS A 83 -7.25 24.53 34.70
C HIS A 83 -7.13 24.22 36.20
N THR A 84 -6.37 23.21 36.60
CA THR A 84 -6.15 22.90 38.04
C THR A 84 -5.42 24.01 38.79
N HIS A 85 -4.67 24.86 38.08
CA HIS A 85 -3.94 25.98 38.68
C HIS A 85 -4.77 27.27 38.83
N LYS A 86 -6.05 27.26 38.43
CA LYS A 86 -6.91 28.45 38.41
C LYS A 86 -6.94 29.22 39.73
N GLU A 87 -7.03 28.52 40.86
CA GLU A 87 -7.12 29.15 42.20
C GLU A 87 -5.81 29.79 42.65
N ALA A 88 -4.67 29.29 42.14
CA ALA A 88 -3.35 29.79 42.48
C ALA A 88 -2.93 31.03 41.65
N LEU A 89 -3.69 31.37 40.62
CA LEU A 89 -3.37 32.39 39.63
C LEU A 89 -4.35 33.57 39.71
N HIS A 90 -3.87 34.78 39.41
CA HIS A 90 -4.74 35.94 39.27
C HIS A 90 -5.68 35.75 38.06
N PRO A 91 -6.99 36.09 38.13
CA PRO A 91 -7.97 35.76 37.08
C PRO A 91 -7.58 36.21 35.67
N LYS A 92 -7.01 37.43 35.55
CA LYS A 92 -6.52 37.95 34.26
C LYS A 92 -5.36 37.11 33.70
N CYS A 93 -4.39 36.78 34.55
CA CYS A 93 -3.23 36.00 34.15
C CYS A 93 -3.59 34.56 33.78
N PHE A 94 -4.56 33.98 34.49
CA PHE A 94 -5.13 32.68 34.15
C PHE A 94 -5.73 32.71 32.75
N GLN A 95 -6.58 33.70 32.47
CA GLN A 95 -7.26 33.85 31.18
C GLN A 95 -6.25 34.07 30.03
N ASP A 96 -5.25 34.93 30.22
CA ASP A 96 -4.22 35.20 29.20
C ASP A 96 -3.44 33.93 28.83
N GLY A 97 -3.04 33.12 29.83
CA GLY A 97 -2.36 31.85 29.58
C GLY A 97 -3.27 30.77 28.99
N LEU A 98 -4.57 30.75 29.34
CA LEU A 98 -5.53 29.87 28.69
C LEU A 98 -5.70 30.24 27.21
N THR A 99 -5.83 31.52 26.89
CA THR A 99 -5.89 32.01 25.51
C THR A 99 -4.64 31.60 24.72
N TYR A 100 -3.45 31.76 25.31
CA TYR A 100 -2.19 31.29 24.71
C TYR A 100 -2.26 29.79 24.36
N LEU A 101 -2.62 28.94 25.33
CA LEU A 101 -2.70 27.50 25.09
C LEU A 101 -3.73 27.15 24.02
N THR A 102 -4.92 27.76 24.05
CA THR A 102 -5.98 27.50 23.08
C THR A 102 -5.66 27.97 21.66
N SER A 103 -4.72 28.91 21.51
CA SER A 103 -4.26 29.41 20.20
C SER A 103 -3.20 28.52 19.55
N TYR A 104 -2.64 27.56 20.29
CA TYR A 104 -1.69 26.60 19.77
C TYR A 104 -2.40 25.50 18.97
N GLU A 105 -1.92 25.19 17.77
CA GLU A 105 -2.41 24.07 16.96
C GLU A 105 -1.54 22.83 17.20
N PRO A 106 -1.99 21.84 18.00
CA PRO A 106 -1.18 20.69 18.39
C PRO A 106 -1.08 19.61 17.31
N VAL A 107 -1.98 19.62 16.34
CA VAL A 107 -2.10 18.58 15.31
C VAL A 107 -1.82 19.19 13.94
N ASP A 108 -0.59 19.02 13.45
CA ASP A 108 -0.20 19.32 12.08
C ASP A 108 0.19 18.01 11.39
N LEU A 109 -0.81 17.14 11.16
CA LEU A 109 -0.66 15.87 10.46
C LEU A 109 -1.53 15.89 9.19
N PRO A 110 -1.06 15.29 8.08
CA PRO A 110 -1.86 15.18 6.89
C PRO A 110 -3.07 14.28 7.17
N THR A 111 -4.12 14.51 6.39
CA THR A 111 -5.26 13.59 6.30
C THR A 111 -4.89 12.37 5.46
N PRO A 112 -5.56 11.22 5.64
CA PRO A 112 -5.36 10.06 4.78
C PRO A 112 -5.54 10.39 3.29
N ASP A 113 -6.53 11.20 2.94
CA ASP A 113 -6.78 11.63 1.56
C ASP A 113 -5.61 12.41 0.96
N GLU A 114 -4.95 13.27 1.74
CA GLU A 114 -3.75 14.01 1.31
C GLU A 114 -2.54 13.11 1.10
N VAL A 115 -2.45 11.99 1.84
CA VAL A 115 -1.37 11.00 1.69
C VAL A 115 -1.56 10.14 0.44
N PHE A 116 -2.81 9.76 0.13
CA PHE A 116 -3.13 8.87 -0.99
C PHE A 116 -3.60 9.59 -2.25
N ALA A 117 -3.59 10.93 -2.26
CA ALA A 117 -3.84 11.70 -3.47
C ALA A 117 -2.76 11.37 -4.52
N VAL A 118 -3.09 10.45 -5.43
CA VAL A 118 -2.25 10.14 -6.58
C VAL A 118 -2.12 11.43 -7.38
N SER A 119 -0.91 12.00 -7.40
CA SER A 119 -0.53 13.19 -8.16
C SER A 119 -0.82 12.98 -9.65
N THR A 120 -2.07 13.20 -10.05
CA THR A 120 -2.51 13.36 -11.44
C THR A 120 -2.36 14.84 -11.80
N GLY A 121 -1.12 15.32 -11.86
CA GLY A 121 -0.77 16.58 -12.51
C GLY A 121 -1.26 17.89 -11.87
N THR A 122 -1.94 17.89 -10.73
CA THR A 122 -2.29 19.13 -10.01
C THR A 122 -1.32 19.40 -8.87
N THR A 123 -0.57 20.48 -9.04
CA THR A 123 0.35 21.10 -8.07
C THR A 123 -0.40 21.69 -6.88
N THR A 124 -0.93 20.84 -6.00
CA THR A 124 -1.13 21.21 -4.61
C THR A 124 -0.09 20.44 -3.82
N THR A 125 1.06 21.07 -3.61
CA THR A 125 2.04 20.63 -2.61
C THR A 125 1.25 20.34 -1.33
N PRO A 126 1.20 19.09 -0.84
CA PRO A 126 0.57 18.80 0.45
C PRO A 126 1.19 19.75 1.46
N LYS A 127 0.39 20.43 2.28
CA LYS A 127 0.91 21.28 3.36
C LYS A 127 1.80 20.35 4.20
N PRO A 128 3.14 20.49 4.13
CA PRO A 128 3.99 19.48 4.71
C PRO A 128 3.96 19.71 6.23
N PRO A 129 3.61 18.73 7.07
CA PRO A 129 4.53 18.49 8.14
C PRO A 129 5.79 17.97 7.45
N ASN A 130 6.88 18.74 7.51
CA ASN A 130 8.17 18.45 6.88
C ASN A 130 8.75 17.04 7.17
N CYS A 131 8.10 16.23 8.00
CA CYS A 131 8.59 14.96 8.48
C CYS A 131 7.91 13.72 7.85
N VAL A 132 6.78 13.84 7.12
CA VAL A 132 6.12 12.69 6.43
C VAL A 132 6.19 12.80 4.90
N THR A 133 6.80 13.86 4.37
CA THR A 133 6.79 14.18 2.92
C THR A 133 7.51 13.13 2.06
N GLU A 134 8.59 12.53 2.55
CA GLU A 134 9.31 11.47 1.83
C GLU A 134 8.47 10.17 1.77
N ALA A 135 7.90 9.77 2.91
CA ALA A 135 6.96 8.65 2.98
C ALA A 135 5.76 8.78 2.01
N ILE A 136 5.18 9.98 1.87
CA ILE A 136 4.06 10.22 0.93
C ILE A 136 4.50 10.00 -0.53
N LYS A 137 5.71 10.43 -0.87
CA LYS A 137 6.26 10.23 -2.23
C LYS A 137 6.45 8.75 -2.55
N ASP A 138 6.93 7.98 -1.58
CA ASP A 138 7.19 6.55 -1.74
C ASP A 138 5.88 5.75 -1.93
N VAL A 139 4.81 6.14 -1.24
CA VAL A 139 3.46 5.60 -1.48
C VAL A 139 3.00 5.84 -2.91
N GLY A 140 3.12 7.09 -3.40
CA GLY A 140 2.71 7.42 -4.76
C GLY A 140 3.45 6.59 -5.82
N LEU A 141 4.75 6.37 -5.64
CA LEU A 141 5.55 5.51 -6.52
C LEU A 141 5.16 4.04 -6.42
N MET A 142 4.86 3.53 -5.23
CA MET A 142 4.42 2.14 -5.05
C MET A 142 3.03 1.88 -5.64
N LEU A 143 2.07 2.79 -5.44
CA LEU A 143 0.74 2.69 -6.06
C LEU A 143 0.83 2.73 -7.59
N TYR A 144 1.72 3.56 -8.14
CA TYR A 144 2.01 3.55 -9.57
C TYR A 144 2.60 2.20 -10.03
N SER A 145 3.51 1.61 -9.25
CA SER A 145 4.07 0.29 -9.52
C SER A 145 3.00 -0.81 -9.50
N VAL A 146 2.04 -0.77 -8.57
CA VAL A 146 0.88 -1.68 -8.55
C VAL A 146 0.08 -1.57 -9.84
N ALA A 147 -0.27 -0.36 -10.26
CA ALA A 147 -1.00 -0.14 -11.53
C ALA A 147 -0.22 -0.67 -12.74
N LYS A 148 1.10 -0.47 -12.77
CA LYS A 148 1.98 -1.00 -13.82
C LYS A 148 2.01 -2.52 -13.84
N TYR A 149 2.09 -3.18 -12.69
CA TYR A 149 2.06 -4.64 -12.61
C TYR A 149 0.69 -5.20 -13.03
N ILE A 150 -0.42 -4.56 -12.66
CA ILE A 150 -1.75 -4.94 -13.14
C ILE A 150 -1.81 -4.83 -14.67
N ALA A 151 -1.30 -3.73 -15.26
CA ALA A 151 -1.24 -3.60 -16.72
C ALA A 151 -0.36 -4.68 -17.37
N SER A 152 0.78 -5.03 -16.75
CA SER A 152 1.64 -6.13 -17.22
C SER A 152 0.92 -7.47 -17.18
N ILE A 153 0.17 -7.76 -16.11
CA ILE A 153 -0.63 -8.98 -15.96
C ILE A 153 -1.68 -9.07 -17.08
N LEU A 154 -2.37 -7.96 -17.38
CA LEU A 154 -3.37 -7.90 -18.43
C LEU A 154 -2.76 -8.13 -19.81
N ASN A 155 -1.55 -7.62 -20.08
CA ASN A 155 -0.82 -7.90 -21.32
C ASN A 155 -0.42 -9.38 -21.41
N THR A 156 0.12 -9.96 -20.33
CA THR A 156 0.43 -11.40 -20.29
C THR A 156 -0.82 -12.24 -20.52
N MET A 157 -1.97 -11.85 -19.97
CA MET A 157 -3.25 -12.51 -20.25
C MET A 157 -3.62 -12.42 -21.73
N ASP A 158 -3.45 -11.26 -22.37
CA ASP A 158 -3.75 -11.08 -23.79
C ASP A 158 -2.84 -11.93 -24.68
N ASP A 159 -1.54 -12.00 -24.38
CA ASP A 159 -0.57 -12.84 -25.08
C ASP A 159 -0.91 -14.34 -24.96
N ILE A 160 -1.42 -14.78 -23.80
CA ILE A 160 -1.85 -16.18 -23.56
C ILE A 160 -3.23 -16.48 -24.17
N ILE A 161 -4.06 -15.47 -24.41
CA ILE A 161 -5.35 -15.67 -25.08
C ILE A 161 -5.14 -15.71 -26.60
N ASN A 162 -4.32 -14.81 -27.13
CA ASN A 162 -4.17 -14.60 -28.57
C ASN A 162 -3.01 -15.37 -29.18
N GLY A 163 -1.95 -15.69 -28.43
CA GLY A 163 -0.71 -16.27 -28.96
C GLY A 163 -0.87 -17.68 -29.55
N TYR A 164 -1.85 -18.45 -29.11
CA TYR A 164 -2.16 -19.78 -29.69
C TYR A 164 -2.58 -19.70 -31.16
N THR A 165 -3.25 -18.62 -31.59
CA THR A 165 -3.76 -18.49 -32.97
C THR A 165 -2.65 -18.56 -34.03
N LEU A 166 -1.41 -18.23 -33.64
CA LEU A 166 -0.21 -18.26 -34.46
C LEU A 166 0.29 -19.69 -34.75
N CYS A 167 -0.10 -20.70 -33.96
CA CYS A 167 0.33 -22.08 -34.13
C CYS A 167 -0.55 -22.90 -35.11
N SER A 168 -1.61 -22.31 -35.69
CA SER A 168 -2.65 -23.07 -36.42
C SER A 168 -2.26 -23.57 -37.82
N GLN A 169 -1.10 -23.17 -38.37
CA GLN A 169 -0.70 -23.49 -39.75
C GLN A 169 0.43 -24.53 -39.84
N GLY A 170 0.19 -25.65 -40.55
CA GLY A 170 1.24 -26.60 -40.96
C GLY A 170 1.00 -28.07 -40.59
N ALA A 171 2.03 -28.89 -40.81
CA ALA A 171 2.02 -30.32 -40.49
C ALA A 171 1.92 -30.57 -38.98
N TRP A 172 1.28 -31.68 -38.60
CA TRP A 172 1.03 -32.11 -37.21
C TRP A 172 2.23 -31.92 -36.26
N TYR A 173 3.43 -32.38 -36.64
CA TYR A 173 4.61 -32.27 -35.79
C TYR A 173 5.04 -30.82 -35.52
N ARG A 174 4.88 -29.92 -36.52
CA ARG A 174 5.14 -28.48 -36.36
C ARG A 174 4.10 -27.82 -35.47
N LYS A 175 2.84 -28.25 -35.55
CA LYS A 175 1.77 -27.79 -34.65
C LYS A 175 2.04 -28.19 -33.21
N PHE A 176 2.39 -29.45 -32.98
CA PHE A 176 2.67 -29.96 -31.64
C PHE A 176 3.87 -29.27 -30.98
N THR A 177 4.96 -29.09 -31.73
CA THR A 177 6.16 -28.38 -31.22
C THR A 177 5.87 -26.90 -30.94
N CYS A 178 5.06 -26.24 -31.78
CA CYS A 178 4.58 -24.88 -31.53
C CYS A 178 3.74 -24.80 -30.25
N LEU A 179 2.77 -25.70 -30.09
CA LEU A 179 1.90 -25.77 -28.90
C LEU A 179 2.72 -26.00 -27.62
N PHE A 180 3.68 -26.91 -27.64
CA PHE A 180 4.52 -27.20 -26.48
C PHE A 180 5.40 -26.01 -26.10
N SER A 181 6.02 -25.35 -27.09
CA SER A 181 6.80 -24.14 -26.86
C SER A 181 5.92 -23.02 -26.31
N TYR A 182 4.72 -22.86 -26.85
CA TYR A 182 3.75 -21.87 -26.40
C TYR A 182 3.34 -22.06 -24.95
N VAL A 183 2.96 -23.29 -24.57
CA VAL A 183 2.63 -23.65 -23.18
C VAL A 183 3.81 -23.36 -22.27
N GLY A 184 5.03 -23.76 -22.67
CA GLY A 184 6.24 -23.54 -21.88
C GLY A 184 6.54 -22.07 -21.63
N THR A 185 6.44 -21.24 -22.68
CA THR A 185 6.64 -19.79 -22.58
C THR A 185 5.58 -19.14 -21.70
N ALA A 186 4.29 -19.42 -21.96
CA ALA A 186 3.17 -18.87 -21.17
C ALA A 186 3.31 -19.16 -19.67
N VAL A 187 3.73 -20.39 -19.33
CA VAL A 187 3.95 -20.81 -17.94
C VAL A 187 5.12 -20.07 -17.32
N THR A 188 6.23 -19.95 -18.06
CA THR A 188 7.43 -19.23 -17.61
C THR A 188 7.12 -17.75 -17.36
N ASP A 189 6.37 -17.12 -18.26
CA ASP A 189 5.97 -15.71 -18.14
C ASP A 189 5.04 -15.48 -16.96
N ILE A 190 4.09 -16.39 -16.71
CA ILE A 190 3.24 -16.35 -15.52
C ILE A 190 4.09 -16.46 -14.24
N TYR A 191 5.02 -17.41 -14.17
CA TYR A 191 5.86 -17.56 -12.98
C TYR A 191 6.74 -16.34 -12.73
N HIS A 192 7.33 -15.75 -13.76
CA HIS A 192 8.08 -14.51 -13.63
C HIS A 192 7.20 -13.35 -13.17
N THR A 193 5.99 -13.24 -13.72
CA THR A 193 5.02 -12.22 -13.31
C THR A 193 4.64 -12.37 -11.84
N LEU A 194 4.30 -13.59 -11.41
CA LEU A 194 3.94 -13.90 -10.02
C LEU A 194 5.08 -13.65 -9.03
N ALA A 195 6.33 -13.93 -9.41
CA ALA A 195 7.50 -13.65 -8.58
C ALA A 195 7.65 -12.15 -8.32
N GLY A 196 7.57 -11.32 -9.37
CA GLY A 196 7.64 -9.87 -9.23
C GLY A 196 6.48 -9.28 -8.42
N ILE A 197 5.30 -9.88 -8.48
CA ILE A 197 4.16 -9.51 -7.63
C ILE A 197 4.45 -9.80 -6.16
N GLY A 198 5.03 -10.96 -5.86
CA GLY A 198 5.43 -11.31 -4.49
C GLY A 198 6.42 -10.32 -3.89
N GLU A 199 7.41 -9.87 -4.68
CA GLU A 199 8.36 -8.82 -4.27
C GLU A 199 7.63 -7.51 -4.00
N LEU A 200 6.74 -7.07 -4.90
CA LEU A 200 5.98 -5.83 -4.72
C LEU A 200 5.07 -5.86 -3.47
N ILE A 201 4.44 -7.00 -3.17
CA ILE A 201 3.63 -7.16 -1.95
C ILE A 201 4.51 -7.03 -0.69
N SER A 202 5.71 -7.63 -0.72
CA SER A 202 6.67 -7.48 0.37
C SER A 202 7.09 -6.02 0.56
N ASP A 203 7.34 -5.32 -0.54
CA ASP A 203 7.72 -3.91 -0.53
C ASP A 203 6.60 -3.01 -0.01
N LEU A 204 5.34 -3.24 -0.41
CA LEU A 204 4.16 -2.54 0.13
C LEU A 204 4.03 -2.75 1.64
N THR A 205 4.24 -3.97 2.12
CA THR A 205 4.20 -4.29 3.55
C THR A 205 5.29 -3.54 4.32
N SER A 206 6.53 -3.58 3.82
CA SER A 206 7.66 -2.86 4.41
C SER A 206 7.44 -1.35 4.42
N LEU A 207 6.85 -0.80 3.35
CA LEU A 207 6.52 0.62 3.28
C LEU A 207 5.49 1.01 4.34
N GLY A 208 4.44 0.21 4.54
CA GLY A 208 3.44 0.47 5.59
C GLY A 208 4.04 0.50 6.99
N GLU A 209 4.96 -0.41 7.29
CA GLU A 209 5.70 -0.42 8.56
C GLU A 209 6.62 0.80 8.72
N ASP A 210 7.35 1.17 7.67
CA ASP A 210 8.26 2.31 7.71
C ASP A 210 7.51 3.63 7.88
N MET A 211 6.41 3.82 7.14
CA MET A 211 5.53 4.97 7.31
C MET A 211 4.97 5.07 8.72
N THR A 212 4.55 3.94 9.30
CA THR A 212 4.06 3.90 10.69
C THR A 212 5.13 4.41 11.65
N LYS A 213 6.40 4.01 11.46
CA LYS A 213 7.53 4.49 12.26
C LYS A 213 7.81 5.97 12.03
N GLN A 214 7.80 6.44 10.78
CA GLN A 214 8.01 7.85 10.47
C GLN A 214 6.92 8.73 11.10
N ILE A 215 5.65 8.34 11.00
CA ILE A 215 4.53 9.03 11.64
C ILE A 215 4.71 9.08 13.18
N GLN A 216 5.13 7.98 13.80
CA GLN A 216 5.41 7.96 15.24
C GLN A 216 6.59 8.87 15.63
N ASN A 217 7.66 8.86 14.84
CA ASN A 217 8.83 9.71 15.06
C ASN A 217 8.49 11.20 14.89
N CYS A 218 7.57 11.55 13.99
CA CYS A 218 7.04 12.90 13.84
C CYS A 218 6.23 13.36 15.05
N THR A 219 5.44 12.47 15.61
CA THR A 219 4.43 12.81 16.62
C THR A 219 4.99 12.83 18.04
N HIS A 220 6.04 12.06 18.31
CA HIS A 220 6.66 12.01 19.63
C HIS A 220 7.23 13.37 20.09
N PRO A 221 8.02 14.12 19.29
CA PRO A 221 8.46 15.46 19.64
C PRO A 221 7.30 16.45 19.85
N LYS A 222 6.22 16.32 19.08
CA LYS A 222 5.03 17.17 19.21
C LYS A 222 4.31 16.98 20.54
N LYS A 223 4.25 15.76 21.07
CA LYS A 223 3.74 15.51 22.44
C LYS A 223 4.57 16.23 23.49
N LEU A 224 5.89 16.21 23.37
CA LEU A 224 6.79 16.93 24.27
C LEU A 224 6.63 18.45 24.13
N GLU A 225 6.44 18.95 22.92
CA GLU A 225 6.17 20.36 22.64
C GLU A 225 4.86 20.81 23.30
N ILE A 226 3.77 20.04 23.21
CA ILE A 226 2.50 20.31 23.89
C ILE A 226 2.72 20.52 25.41
N ARG A 227 3.45 19.60 26.06
CA ARG A 227 3.78 19.73 27.49
C ARG A 227 4.66 20.93 27.78
N HIS A 228 5.59 21.26 26.88
CA HIS A 228 6.43 22.44 27.05
C HIS A 228 5.61 23.73 26.98
N GLN A 229 4.60 23.80 26.10
CA GLN A 229 3.69 24.95 26.02
C GLN A 229 2.90 25.14 27.32
N LEU A 230 2.48 24.05 27.98
CA LEU A 230 1.86 24.12 29.32
C LEU A 230 2.77 24.82 30.33
N LEU A 231 4.02 24.37 30.43
CA LEU A 231 4.97 24.90 31.41
C LEU A 231 5.24 26.38 31.16
N LEU A 232 5.39 26.78 29.89
CA LEU A 232 5.54 28.19 29.52
C LEU A 232 4.32 29.02 29.89
N ALA A 233 3.10 28.51 29.63
CA ALA A 233 1.86 29.19 29.99
C ALA A 233 1.75 29.38 31.51
N LEU A 234 2.03 28.34 32.30
CA LEU A 234 2.03 28.39 33.77
C LEU A 234 3.09 29.34 34.31
N GLU A 235 4.32 29.29 33.79
CA GLU A 235 5.41 30.18 34.22
C GLU A 235 5.04 31.65 33.98
N ASN A 236 4.51 31.95 32.80
CA ASN A 236 4.06 33.30 32.45
C ASN A 236 2.88 33.75 33.31
N ALA A 237 1.89 32.87 33.53
CA ALA A 237 0.75 33.18 34.40
C ALA A 237 1.18 33.43 35.85
N HIS A 238 2.16 32.67 36.37
CA HIS A 238 2.73 32.89 37.70
C HIS A 238 3.51 34.21 37.79
N LYS A 239 4.34 34.54 36.79
CA LYS A 239 5.04 35.83 36.72
C LYS A 239 4.05 36.99 36.72
N CYS A 240 3.00 36.91 35.89
CA CYS A 240 1.92 37.89 35.86
C CYS A 240 1.20 37.99 37.21
N THR A 241 0.88 36.88 37.85
CA THR A 241 0.19 36.86 39.16
C THR A 241 1.00 37.56 40.24
N LYS A 242 2.34 37.43 40.23
CA LYS A 242 3.23 38.13 41.17
C LYS A 242 3.21 39.66 40.99
N LEU A 243 2.94 40.15 39.77
CA LEU A 243 2.84 41.60 39.49
C LEU A 243 1.50 42.19 39.92
N HIS A 244 0.49 41.34 40.16
CA HIS A 244 -0.85 41.73 40.61
C HIS A 244 -1.09 41.53 42.11
N ARG A 245 -0.07 41.07 42.86
CA ARG A 245 -0.06 41.05 44.33
C ARG A 245 0.62 42.32 44.85
#